data_AF-A0A4Q4CPR6-F1
#
_entry.id   AF-A0A4Q4CPR6-F1
#
_cell.length_a   1.000
_cell.length_b   1.000
_cell.length_c   1.000
_cell.angle_alpha   90.00
_cell.angle_beta   90.00
_cell.angle_gamma   90.00
#
_symmetry.space_group_name_H-M   'P 1'
#
loop_
_entity.id
_entity.type
_entity.pdbx_description
1 polymer ?
#
loop_
_entity_poly.entity_id
_entity_poly.type
_entity_poly.pdbx_seq_one_letter_code
_entity_poly.pdbx_strand_id
1 'polypeptide(L)'
;MTTDVNLLIRGQSNALLFVADGGAASLERQIEAQLPGVDIHILASYNEADSSIYAGTAFLDWDTDGEQQGLLNFLRSEPAGVRDNPTVTLWMHNEYDGNTPGVTTAKWVSEVTADAALVRAALGQGSATTPYVFTYVPYNYVKGDSWQQIQNGMNQLSADAGFNATFDSTAMNGLQMDGDGYANSSHMGTADAMRVADQLAATMAATVAGLTGGNPVAPRPVTPAPIIDTTPVIKTVGSGSDTLVLKISQDAYLAGAQYTVSVDGKQIGGTLTAGASHAAGQDDIITVKGDWTAGAHKVTVSFLNDAWDGGGGDRNLYVDGITY
;
A
#
# COMPACT_ATOMS: atom_id res chain seq x y z
N MET A 1 -19.50 -14.19 16.38
CA MET A 1 -18.08 -14.57 16.50
C MET A 1 -17.43 -13.99 15.27
N THR A 2 -16.34 -13.27 15.45
CA THR A 2 -15.52 -12.79 14.34
C THR A 2 -14.75 -13.97 13.77
N THR A 3 -14.61 -14.02 12.44
CA THR A 3 -13.75 -14.99 11.76
C THR A 3 -12.51 -14.28 11.27
N ASP A 4 -11.36 -14.65 11.81
CA ASP A 4 -10.08 -14.10 11.40
C ASP A 4 -9.64 -14.69 10.04
N VAL A 5 -9.20 -13.85 9.12
CA VAL A 5 -8.68 -14.26 7.80
C VAL A 5 -7.41 -13.46 7.52
N ASN A 6 -6.34 -14.14 7.13
CA ASN A 6 -5.12 -13.45 6.75
C ASN A 6 -5.20 -12.98 5.29
N LEU A 7 -4.63 -11.80 5.03
CA LEU A 7 -4.33 -11.31 3.69
C LEU A 7 -2.80 -11.28 3.52
N LEU A 8 -2.24 -12.33 2.92
CA LEU A 8 -0.83 -12.37 2.54
C LEU A 8 -0.63 -11.52 1.29
N ILE A 9 0.10 -10.42 1.42
CA ILE A 9 0.53 -9.61 0.28
C ILE A 9 1.96 -10.00 -0.06
N ARG A 10 2.16 -10.45 -1.29
CA ARG A 10 3.48 -10.80 -1.80
C ARG A 10 3.72 -10.21 -3.17
N GLY A 11 4.97 -9.91 -3.46
CA GLY A 11 5.27 -9.16 -4.67
C GLY A 11 6.66 -8.55 -4.73
N GLN A 12 6.78 -7.56 -5.61
CA GLN A 12 8.00 -6.79 -5.84
C GLN A 12 7.76 -5.32 -5.44
N SER A 13 8.33 -4.37 -6.18
CA SER A 13 8.29 -2.95 -5.88
C SER A 13 6.87 -2.41 -5.75
N ASN A 14 5.94 -2.80 -6.62
CA ASN A 14 4.57 -2.29 -6.52
C ASN A 14 3.75 -2.91 -5.40
N ALA A 15 4.09 -4.11 -4.94
CA ALA A 15 3.49 -4.67 -3.73
C ALA A 15 3.98 -3.94 -2.48
N LEU A 16 5.27 -3.59 -2.46
CA LEU A 16 5.84 -2.73 -1.41
C LEU A 16 5.10 -1.39 -1.38
N LEU A 17 5.00 -0.72 -2.53
CA LEU A 17 4.33 0.58 -2.65
C LEU A 17 2.83 0.47 -2.30
N PHE A 18 2.15 -0.60 -2.68
CA PHE A 18 0.77 -0.83 -2.29
C PHE A 18 0.58 -0.92 -0.76
N VAL A 19 1.55 -1.49 -0.05
CA VAL A 19 1.55 -1.53 1.42
C VAL A 19 1.95 -0.17 1.99
N ALA A 20 3.08 0.39 1.55
CA ALA A 20 3.65 1.62 2.08
C ALA A 20 2.75 2.85 1.87
N ASP A 21 2.04 2.90 0.74
CA ASP A 21 1.14 3.99 0.41
C ASP A 21 -0.30 3.76 0.93
N GLY A 22 -0.51 2.74 1.78
CA GLY A 22 -1.76 2.49 2.50
C GLY A 22 -2.84 1.73 1.71
N GLY A 23 -2.55 1.29 0.49
CA GLY A 23 -3.48 0.50 -0.34
C GLY A 23 -3.94 -0.77 0.35
N ALA A 24 -3.02 -1.49 1.00
CA ALA A 24 -3.32 -2.68 1.80
C ALA A 24 -4.32 -2.41 2.93
N ALA A 25 -4.09 -1.37 3.74
CA ALA A 25 -4.98 -0.97 4.83
C ALA A 25 -6.34 -0.45 4.32
N SER A 26 -6.37 0.19 3.14
CA SER A 26 -7.63 0.55 2.49
C SER A 26 -8.43 -0.69 2.08
N LEU A 27 -7.77 -1.66 1.46
CA LEU A 27 -8.39 -2.91 1.00
C LEU A 27 -8.96 -3.73 2.17
N GLU A 28 -8.20 -3.88 3.25
CA GLU A 28 -8.65 -4.50 4.52
C GLU A 28 -9.98 -3.91 5.00
N ARG A 29 -10.03 -2.59 5.21
CA ARG A 29 -11.27 -1.91 5.65
C ARG A 29 -12.43 -2.10 4.70
N GLN A 30 -12.17 -2.15 3.39
CA GLN A 30 -13.20 -2.35 2.37
C GLN A 30 -13.75 -3.79 2.37
N ILE A 31 -12.90 -4.78 2.65
CA ILE A 31 -13.32 -6.19 2.80
C ILE A 31 -14.18 -6.34 4.04
N GLU A 32 -13.72 -5.85 5.19
CA GLU A 32 -14.43 -5.95 6.48
C GLU A 32 -15.77 -5.22 6.44
N ALA A 33 -15.82 -4.06 5.77
CA ALA A 33 -17.07 -3.33 5.55
C ALA A 33 -18.10 -4.13 4.72
N GLN A 34 -17.63 -4.98 3.79
CA GLN A 34 -18.49 -5.84 2.98
C GLN A 34 -18.85 -7.17 3.68
N LEU A 35 -18.05 -7.58 4.67
CA LEU A 35 -18.20 -8.84 5.41
C LEU A 35 -18.24 -8.60 6.93
N PRO A 36 -19.36 -8.09 7.46
CA PRO A 36 -19.49 -7.90 8.91
C PRO A 36 -19.25 -9.20 9.68
N GLY A 37 -18.32 -9.15 10.64
CA GLY A 37 -17.92 -10.34 11.40
C GLY A 37 -16.73 -11.10 10.82
N VAL A 38 -16.06 -10.55 9.80
CA VAL A 38 -14.70 -10.95 9.41
C VAL A 38 -13.72 -9.91 9.94
N ASP A 39 -12.56 -10.37 10.39
CA ASP A 39 -11.41 -9.56 10.81
C ASP A 39 -10.23 -9.95 9.91
N ILE A 40 -9.66 -8.97 9.20
CA ILE A 40 -8.55 -9.21 8.28
C ILE A 40 -7.23 -8.97 9.01
N HIS A 41 -6.27 -9.86 8.78
CA HIS A 41 -4.90 -9.72 9.30
C HIS A 41 -3.94 -9.61 8.13
N ILE A 42 -3.41 -8.42 7.88
CA ILE A 42 -2.43 -8.22 6.80
C ILE A 42 -1.11 -8.90 7.16
N LEU A 43 -0.67 -9.85 6.33
CA LEU A 43 0.66 -10.44 6.38
C LEU A 43 1.49 -9.84 5.25
N ALA A 44 2.30 -8.83 5.58
CA ALA A 44 3.18 -8.18 4.63
C ALA A 44 4.48 -7.75 5.34
N SER A 45 5.62 -8.09 4.74
CA SER A 45 6.94 -7.64 5.20
C SER A 45 7.83 -7.38 3.99
N TYR A 46 8.66 -6.34 4.08
CA TYR A 46 9.60 -5.92 3.04
C TYR A 46 10.85 -5.30 3.68
N ASN A 47 11.94 -5.20 2.91
CA ASN A 47 13.26 -4.71 3.33
C ASN A 47 13.95 -5.54 4.43
N GLU A 48 13.46 -6.75 4.70
CA GLU A 48 14.07 -7.71 5.62
C GLU A 48 14.50 -8.98 4.89
N ALA A 49 15.41 -9.76 5.49
CA ALA A 49 15.84 -11.04 4.90
C ALA A 49 14.68 -12.04 4.77
N ASP A 50 13.84 -12.11 5.81
CA ASP A 50 12.61 -12.91 5.84
C ASP A 50 11.42 -11.99 5.58
N SER A 51 10.94 -11.94 4.34
CA SER A 51 9.92 -11.00 3.86
C SER A 51 8.93 -11.67 2.91
N SER A 52 7.73 -11.12 2.78
CA SER A 52 6.79 -11.56 1.75
C SER A 52 6.96 -10.81 0.43
N ILE A 53 7.66 -9.68 0.46
CA ILE A 53 7.83 -8.75 -0.67
C ILE A 53 9.32 -8.46 -0.86
N TYR A 54 9.82 -8.65 -2.09
CA TYR A 54 11.22 -8.40 -2.45
C TYR A 54 11.29 -7.51 -3.70
N ALA A 55 11.45 -6.21 -3.48
CA ALA A 55 11.58 -5.24 -4.55
C ALA A 55 12.84 -5.49 -5.41
N GLY A 56 12.73 -5.28 -6.73
CA GLY A 56 13.85 -5.44 -7.65
C GLY A 56 14.26 -6.88 -7.99
N THR A 57 13.45 -7.89 -7.62
CA THR A 57 13.73 -9.32 -7.86
C THR A 57 12.77 -9.90 -8.89
N ALA A 58 13.17 -10.93 -9.65
CA ALA A 58 12.27 -11.72 -10.49
C ALA A 58 11.90 -13.02 -9.76
N PHE A 59 10.62 -13.33 -9.60
CA PHE A 59 10.17 -14.59 -9.02
C PHE A 59 10.68 -15.80 -9.80
N LEU A 60 10.74 -15.69 -11.13
CA LEU A 60 11.26 -16.78 -11.98
C LEU A 60 12.74 -17.07 -11.79
N ASP A 61 13.45 -16.22 -11.03
CA ASP A 61 14.87 -16.36 -10.68
C ASP A 61 15.06 -16.46 -9.14
N TRP A 62 13.99 -16.59 -8.35
CA TRP A 62 14.11 -16.78 -6.90
C TRP A 62 14.83 -18.08 -6.59
N ASP A 63 15.99 -17.97 -5.95
CA ASP A 63 16.73 -19.12 -5.46
C ASP A 63 15.95 -19.77 -4.30
N THR A 64 15.93 -21.11 -4.25
CA THR A 64 15.28 -21.88 -3.18
C THR A 64 15.84 -21.52 -1.79
N ASP A 65 17.06 -21.00 -1.73
CA ASP A 65 17.77 -20.61 -0.50
C ASP A 65 17.75 -19.08 -0.26
N GLY A 66 17.13 -18.32 -1.16
CA GLY A 66 17.07 -16.86 -1.17
C GLY A 66 15.68 -16.33 -0.79
N GLU A 67 15.08 -15.53 -1.66
CA GLU A 67 13.80 -14.85 -1.45
C GLU A 67 12.65 -15.82 -1.17
N GLN A 68 12.65 -16.99 -1.84
CA GLN A 68 11.64 -18.01 -1.56
C GLN A 68 11.77 -18.52 -0.12
N GLN A 69 12.99 -18.83 0.34
CA GLN A 69 13.18 -19.30 1.71
C GLN A 69 12.82 -18.21 2.72
N GLY A 70 13.14 -16.95 2.45
CA GLY A 70 12.80 -15.83 3.32
C GLY A 70 11.28 -15.62 3.43
N LEU A 71 10.52 -15.76 2.34
CA LEU A 71 9.04 -15.81 2.40
C LEU A 71 8.55 -16.95 3.29
N LEU A 72 9.12 -18.15 3.13
CA LEU A 72 8.71 -19.30 3.94
C LEU A 72 9.10 -19.16 5.41
N ASN A 73 10.22 -18.49 5.71
CA ASN A 73 10.63 -18.18 7.08
C ASN A 73 9.69 -17.17 7.73
N PHE A 74 9.35 -16.10 7.01
CA PHE A 74 8.35 -15.11 7.43
C PHE A 74 7.02 -15.80 7.79
N LEU A 75 6.47 -16.62 6.90
CA LEU A 75 5.22 -17.33 7.19
C LEU A 75 5.33 -18.30 8.37
N ARG A 76 6.50 -18.92 8.59
CA ARG A 76 6.71 -19.84 9.71
C ARG A 76 6.94 -19.14 11.04
N SER A 77 7.41 -17.88 11.02
CA SER A 77 7.64 -17.09 12.23
C SER A 77 6.35 -16.48 12.78
N GLU A 78 5.31 -16.38 11.96
CA GLU A 78 3.98 -15.93 12.38
C GLU A 78 3.44 -16.77 13.56
N PRO A 79 2.74 -16.14 14.54
CA PRO A 79 2.12 -16.86 15.65
C PRO A 79 1.20 -17.98 15.16
N ALA A 80 1.15 -19.10 15.90
CA ALA A 80 0.31 -20.24 15.51
C ALA A 80 -1.15 -19.86 15.26
N GLY A 81 -1.74 -19.03 16.13
CA GLY A 81 -3.12 -18.55 15.95
C GLY A 81 -3.33 -17.71 14.68
N VAL A 82 -2.30 -16.99 14.22
CA VAL A 82 -2.35 -16.26 12.94
C VAL A 82 -2.27 -17.25 11.79
N ARG A 83 -1.31 -18.18 11.80
CA ARG A 83 -1.14 -19.18 10.72
C ARG A 83 -2.30 -20.15 10.57
N ASP A 84 -3.05 -20.40 11.64
CA ASP A 84 -4.23 -21.26 11.62
C ASP A 84 -5.41 -20.62 10.86
N ASN A 85 -5.41 -19.29 10.67
CA ASN A 85 -6.44 -18.58 9.92
C ASN A 85 -6.36 -18.88 8.42
N PRO A 86 -7.50 -19.05 7.71
CA PRO A 86 -7.51 -19.09 6.25
C PRO A 86 -6.75 -17.88 5.68
N THR A 87 -5.95 -18.08 4.65
CA THR A 87 -5.04 -17.05 4.13
C THR A 87 -5.29 -16.78 2.65
N VAL A 88 -5.86 -15.62 2.32
CA VAL A 88 -5.92 -15.17 0.92
C VAL A 88 -4.56 -14.63 0.52
N THR A 89 -4.01 -15.11 -0.59
CA THR A 89 -2.72 -14.63 -1.12
C THR A 89 -2.94 -13.66 -2.27
N LEU A 90 -2.64 -12.38 -2.06
CA LEU A 90 -2.57 -11.36 -3.11
C LEU A 90 -1.21 -11.43 -3.81
N TRP A 91 -1.24 -11.72 -5.10
CA TRP A 91 -0.06 -11.79 -5.95
C TRP A 91 0.12 -10.52 -6.78
N MET A 92 1.19 -9.79 -6.50
CA MET A 92 1.62 -8.57 -7.19
C MET A 92 3.10 -8.71 -7.60
N HIS A 93 3.39 -9.74 -8.39
CA HIS A 93 4.74 -10.26 -8.59
C HIS A 93 4.96 -10.59 -10.08
N ASN A 94 5.18 -9.58 -10.92
CA ASN A 94 5.44 -9.82 -12.35
C ASN A 94 6.39 -8.83 -13.03
N GLU A 95 6.76 -7.72 -12.40
CA GLU A 95 7.49 -6.63 -13.06
C GLU A 95 8.81 -7.13 -13.64
N TYR A 96 9.68 -7.71 -12.80
CA TYR A 96 10.95 -8.27 -13.25
C TYR A 96 10.82 -9.63 -13.94
N ASP A 97 9.77 -10.42 -13.65
CA ASP A 97 9.50 -11.64 -14.43
C ASP A 97 9.25 -11.29 -15.90
N GLY A 98 8.56 -10.18 -16.13
CA GLY A 98 8.35 -9.63 -17.46
C GLY A 98 9.66 -9.26 -18.16
N ASN A 99 10.72 -8.92 -17.42
CA ASN A 99 12.05 -8.61 -17.94
C ASN A 99 12.88 -9.87 -18.23
N THR A 100 12.52 -11.03 -17.67
CA THR A 100 13.23 -12.30 -17.91
C THR A 100 13.06 -12.73 -19.37
N PRO A 101 14.15 -13.01 -20.12
CA PRO A 101 14.04 -13.50 -21.50
C PRO A 101 13.39 -14.90 -21.58
N GLY A 102 12.49 -15.09 -22.54
CA GLY A 102 11.95 -16.42 -22.86
C GLY A 102 10.95 -16.97 -21.84
N VAL A 103 10.27 -16.11 -21.08
CA VAL A 103 9.14 -16.53 -20.25
C VAL A 103 8.07 -17.18 -21.13
N THR A 104 7.59 -18.34 -20.70
CA THR A 104 6.45 -19.03 -21.33
C THR A 104 5.38 -19.27 -20.29
N THR A 105 4.13 -19.37 -20.74
CA THR A 105 2.99 -19.72 -19.88
C THR A 105 3.28 -20.98 -19.05
N ALA A 106 3.84 -22.02 -19.69
CA ALA A 106 4.15 -23.29 -19.03
C ALA A 106 5.22 -23.16 -17.94
N LYS A 107 6.30 -22.39 -18.20
CA LYS A 107 7.32 -22.12 -17.17
C LYS A 107 6.70 -21.41 -15.98
N TRP A 108 5.99 -20.30 -16.22
CA TRP A 108 5.40 -19.51 -15.15
C TRP A 108 4.40 -20.31 -14.31
N VAL A 109 3.50 -21.08 -14.95
CA VAL A 109 2.55 -21.96 -14.25
C VAL A 109 3.27 -23.00 -13.39
N SER A 110 4.33 -23.61 -13.90
CA SER A 110 5.11 -24.61 -13.15
C SER A 110 5.73 -24.00 -11.90
N GLU A 111 6.42 -22.86 -12.02
CA GLU A 111 7.06 -22.20 -10.88
C GLU A 111 6.03 -21.74 -9.84
N VAL A 112 4.96 -21.09 -10.26
CA VAL A 112 3.90 -20.63 -9.33
C VAL A 112 3.21 -21.81 -8.64
N THR A 113 3.03 -22.94 -9.32
CA THR A 113 2.44 -24.14 -8.71
C THR A 113 3.37 -24.73 -7.65
N ALA A 114 4.67 -24.82 -7.93
CA ALA A 114 5.66 -25.32 -6.99
C ALA A 114 5.76 -24.42 -5.76
N ASP A 115 5.84 -23.11 -5.97
CA ASP A 115 5.90 -22.12 -4.91
C ASP A 115 4.63 -22.11 -4.05
N ALA A 116 3.44 -22.13 -4.66
CA ALA A 116 2.18 -22.16 -3.92
C ALA A 116 2.06 -23.41 -3.03
N ALA A 117 2.62 -24.54 -3.45
CA ALA A 117 2.69 -25.73 -2.61
C ALA A 117 3.59 -25.52 -1.38
N LEU A 118 4.72 -24.81 -1.53
CA LEU A 118 5.60 -24.46 -0.41
C LEU A 118 4.96 -23.47 0.55
N VAL A 119 4.31 -22.42 0.04
CA VAL A 119 3.57 -21.42 0.84
C VAL A 119 2.47 -22.10 1.66
N ARG A 120 1.65 -22.93 1.01
CA ARG A 120 0.60 -23.73 1.67
C ARG A 120 1.18 -24.64 2.75
N ALA A 121 2.30 -25.32 2.46
CA ALA A 121 2.98 -26.16 3.43
C ALA A 121 3.54 -25.37 4.63
N ALA A 122 4.08 -24.17 4.42
CA ALA A 122 4.57 -23.30 5.49
C ALA A 122 3.46 -22.83 6.43
N LEU A 123 2.25 -22.62 5.90
CA LEU A 123 1.05 -22.29 6.66
C LEU A 123 0.37 -23.53 7.28
N GLY A 124 0.73 -24.75 6.87
CA GLY A 124 0.01 -25.96 7.26
C GLY A 124 -1.38 -26.11 6.60
N GLN A 125 -1.55 -25.48 5.44
CA GLN A 125 -2.83 -25.29 4.76
C GLN A 125 -2.87 -25.97 3.38
N GLY A 126 -4.04 -25.95 2.74
CA GLY A 126 -4.26 -26.44 1.38
C GLY A 126 -4.94 -25.41 0.49
N SER A 127 -5.17 -25.73 -0.79
CA SER A 127 -5.80 -24.78 -1.73
C SER A 127 -7.18 -24.30 -1.29
N ALA A 128 -7.94 -25.11 -0.54
CA ALA A 128 -9.25 -24.73 -0.02
C ALA A 128 -9.22 -23.59 1.02
N THR A 129 -8.11 -23.41 1.75
CA THR A 129 -7.93 -22.37 2.77
C THR A 129 -6.91 -21.31 2.39
N THR A 130 -6.12 -21.56 1.33
CA THR A 130 -5.14 -20.62 0.79
C THR A 130 -5.37 -20.32 -0.70
N PRO A 131 -6.47 -19.60 -1.04
CA PRO A 131 -6.74 -19.17 -2.40
C PRO A 131 -5.80 -18.04 -2.83
N TYR A 132 -5.58 -17.93 -4.13
CA TYR A 132 -4.74 -16.88 -4.72
C TYR A 132 -5.61 -15.88 -5.49
N VAL A 133 -5.29 -14.59 -5.34
CA VAL A 133 -5.81 -13.52 -6.19
C VAL A 133 -4.64 -12.93 -6.97
N PHE A 134 -4.60 -13.24 -8.26
CA PHE A 134 -3.60 -12.71 -9.17
C PHE A 134 -3.98 -11.31 -9.65
N THR A 135 -2.98 -10.45 -9.76
CA THR A 135 -3.03 -9.19 -10.49
C THR A 135 -1.84 -9.11 -11.43
N TYR A 136 -1.97 -8.36 -12.52
CA TYR A 136 -0.84 -8.07 -13.41
C TYR A 136 -0.47 -6.59 -13.27
N VAL A 137 0.64 -6.31 -12.61
CA VAL A 137 1.24 -4.99 -12.46
C VAL A 137 1.73 -4.49 -13.83
N PRO A 138 1.24 -3.34 -14.33
CA PRO A 138 1.71 -2.75 -15.57
C PRO A 138 3.20 -2.40 -15.46
N TYR A 139 4.01 -2.84 -16.42
CA TYR A 139 5.45 -2.65 -16.38
C TYR A 139 6.00 -2.37 -17.78
N ASN A 140 6.78 -1.30 -17.93
CA ASN A 140 7.20 -0.80 -19.24
C ASN A 140 8.44 -1.50 -19.83
N TYR A 141 9.14 -2.31 -19.03
CA TYR A 141 10.44 -2.88 -19.42
C TYR A 141 10.39 -4.38 -19.75
N VAL A 142 9.22 -4.89 -20.12
CA VAL A 142 9.01 -6.29 -20.47
C VAL A 142 9.75 -6.72 -21.74
N LYS A 143 10.15 -8.00 -21.81
CA LYS A 143 10.80 -8.62 -22.97
C LYS A 143 9.81 -9.42 -23.81
N GLY A 144 9.69 -9.05 -25.08
CA GLY A 144 8.87 -9.79 -26.05
C GLY A 144 7.41 -9.88 -25.62
N ASP A 145 6.87 -11.09 -25.58
CA ASP A 145 5.49 -11.40 -25.21
C ASP A 145 5.35 -11.89 -23.75
N SER A 146 6.37 -11.70 -22.90
CA SER A 146 6.37 -12.18 -21.51
C SER A 146 5.14 -11.75 -20.71
N TRP A 147 4.68 -10.50 -20.89
CA TRP A 147 3.45 -9.98 -20.27
C TRP A 147 2.22 -10.83 -20.61
N GLN A 148 2.10 -11.27 -21.87
CA GLN A 148 0.99 -12.08 -22.34
C GLN A 148 1.12 -13.51 -21.80
N GLN A 149 2.34 -14.05 -21.77
CA GLN A 149 2.63 -15.38 -21.24
C GLN A 149 2.31 -15.49 -19.74
N ILE A 150 2.65 -14.45 -18.96
CA ILE A 150 2.33 -14.38 -17.52
C ILE A 150 0.82 -14.30 -17.31
N GLN A 151 0.11 -13.40 -18.02
CA GLN A 151 -1.35 -13.29 -17.90
C GLN A 151 -2.09 -14.55 -18.37
N ASN A 152 -1.58 -15.24 -19.39
CA ASN A 152 -2.10 -16.55 -19.78
C ASN A 152 -1.93 -17.58 -18.65
N GLY A 153 -0.80 -17.54 -17.94
CA GLY A 153 -0.56 -18.38 -16.76
C GLY A 153 -1.52 -18.09 -15.62
N MET A 154 -1.74 -16.81 -15.31
CA MET A 154 -2.72 -16.37 -14.30
C MET A 154 -4.13 -16.86 -14.65
N ASN A 155 -4.54 -16.73 -15.92
CA ASN A 155 -5.82 -17.26 -16.41
C ASN A 155 -5.89 -18.79 -16.29
N GLN A 156 -4.82 -19.49 -16.66
CA GLN A 156 -4.77 -20.95 -16.61
C GLN A 156 -4.91 -21.47 -15.18
N LEU A 157 -4.19 -20.89 -14.20
CA LEU A 157 -4.31 -21.27 -12.79
C LEU A 157 -5.66 -20.87 -12.19
N SER A 158 -6.26 -19.77 -12.66
CA SER A 158 -7.59 -19.36 -12.20
C SER A 158 -8.71 -20.25 -12.75
N ALA A 159 -8.49 -20.87 -13.91
CA ALA A 159 -9.41 -21.87 -14.47
C ALA A 159 -9.27 -23.25 -13.79
N ASP A 160 -8.17 -23.49 -13.08
CA ASP A 160 -7.94 -24.72 -12.33
C ASP A 160 -8.55 -24.62 -10.92
N ALA A 161 -9.72 -25.22 -10.73
CA ALA A 161 -10.39 -25.29 -9.44
C ALA A 161 -9.54 -25.99 -8.35
N GLY A 162 -8.62 -26.88 -8.73
CA GLY A 162 -7.69 -27.53 -7.80
C GLY A 162 -6.63 -26.57 -7.26
N PHE A 163 -6.22 -25.60 -8.08
CA PHE A 163 -5.32 -24.53 -7.67
C PHE A 163 -6.04 -23.47 -6.82
N ASN A 164 -7.33 -23.23 -7.05
CA ASN A 164 -8.17 -22.26 -6.34
C ASN A 164 -7.62 -20.84 -6.40
N ALA A 165 -7.72 -20.22 -7.57
CA ALA A 165 -7.31 -18.83 -7.77
C ALA A 165 -8.31 -18.03 -8.59
N THR A 166 -8.19 -16.71 -8.50
CA THR A 166 -8.88 -15.75 -9.36
C THR A 166 -7.87 -14.77 -9.94
N PHE A 167 -7.99 -14.45 -11.22
CA PHE A 167 -7.20 -13.39 -11.85
C PHE A 167 -8.06 -12.15 -12.01
N ASP A 168 -7.76 -11.12 -11.22
CA ASP A 168 -8.37 -9.81 -11.37
C ASP A 168 -7.59 -8.99 -12.39
N SER A 169 -8.01 -9.10 -13.66
CA SER A 169 -7.42 -8.35 -14.77
C SER A 169 -7.78 -6.86 -14.74
N THR A 170 -8.62 -6.42 -13.80
CA THR A 170 -9.09 -5.04 -13.70
C THR A 170 -8.47 -4.24 -12.57
N ALA A 171 -7.88 -4.93 -11.59
CA ALA A 171 -7.23 -4.38 -10.40
C ALA A 171 -6.17 -3.30 -10.68
N MET A 172 -5.58 -3.29 -11.88
CA MET A 172 -4.48 -2.39 -12.25
C MET A 172 -4.83 -1.48 -13.43
N ASN A 173 -6.12 -1.34 -13.76
CA ASN A 173 -6.54 -0.61 -14.96
C ASN A 173 -6.57 0.90 -14.76
N GLY A 174 -5.86 1.61 -15.64
CA GLY A 174 -5.89 3.07 -15.74
C GLY A 174 -5.11 3.80 -14.64
N LEU A 175 -4.09 3.15 -14.10
CA LEU A 175 -3.10 3.73 -13.20
C LEU A 175 -2.19 4.71 -13.95
N GLN A 176 -1.66 5.72 -13.27
CA GLN A 176 -0.69 6.66 -13.83
C GLN A 176 0.74 6.09 -13.84
N MET A 177 1.08 5.30 -12.82
CA MET A 177 2.38 4.64 -12.62
C MET A 177 3.56 5.62 -12.65
N ASP A 178 3.38 6.79 -12.05
CA ASP A 178 4.35 7.89 -11.96
C ASP A 178 4.70 8.27 -10.51
N GLY A 179 4.57 7.33 -9.56
CA GLY A 179 4.79 7.56 -8.12
C GLY A 179 6.21 8.01 -7.74
N ASP A 180 7.19 7.79 -8.62
CA ASP A 180 8.55 8.29 -8.47
C ASP A 180 8.78 9.68 -9.11
N GLY A 181 7.71 10.32 -9.59
CA GLY A 181 7.72 11.65 -10.21
C GLY A 181 8.05 11.66 -11.70
N TYR A 182 8.20 10.49 -12.34
CA TYR A 182 8.48 10.39 -13.77
C TYR A 182 7.27 9.83 -14.54
N ALA A 183 6.81 10.60 -15.53
CA ALA A 183 5.76 10.13 -16.42
C ALA A 183 6.19 8.85 -17.16
N ASN A 184 5.31 7.85 -17.20
CA ASN A 184 5.59 6.51 -17.73
C ASN A 184 6.69 5.75 -16.98
N SER A 185 6.83 5.99 -15.68
CA SER A 185 7.53 5.04 -14.82
C SER A 185 6.72 3.73 -14.72
N SER A 186 7.04 2.88 -13.75
CA SER A 186 6.31 1.66 -13.45
C SER A 186 6.15 1.45 -11.95
N HIS A 187 6.10 2.55 -11.19
CA HIS A 187 5.84 2.56 -9.77
C HIS A 187 4.53 3.30 -9.50
N MET A 188 3.61 2.65 -8.80
CA MET A 188 2.44 3.32 -8.26
C MET A 188 2.85 4.38 -7.24
N GLY A 189 2.12 5.48 -7.21
CA GLY A 189 2.10 6.38 -6.05
C GLY A 189 0.80 6.17 -5.25
N THR A 190 0.63 6.98 -4.21
CA THR A 190 -0.53 6.89 -3.29
C THR A 190 -1.89 6.84 -3.97
N ALA A 191 -2.11 7.67 -4.98
CA ALA A 191 -3.38 7.71 -5.71
C ALA A 191 -3.67 6.40 -6.45
N ASP A 192 -2.63 5.81 -7.06
CA ASP A 192 -2.75 4.53 -7.75
C ASP A 192 -2.92 3.37 -6.75
N ALA A 193 -2.18 3.37 -5.65
CA ALA A 193 -2.32 2.36 -4.59
C ALA A 193 -3.75 2.33 -4.01
N MET A 194 -4.35 3.49 -3.73
CA MET A 194 -5.76 3.59 -3.31
C MET A 194 -6.70 3.06 -4.38
N ARG A 195 -6.47 3.40 -5.64
CA ARG A 195 -7.30 2.93 -6.75
C ARG A 195 -7.22 1.42 -6.94
N VAL A 196 -6.04 0.83 -6.79
CA VAL A 196 -5.86 -0.63 -6.81
C VAL A 196 -6.66 -1.29 -5.69
N ALA A 197 -6.66 -0.71 -4.49
CA ALA A 197 -7.45 -1.21 -3.36
C ALA A 197 -8.96 -1.19 -3.69
N ASP A 198 -9.46 -0.07 -4.22
CA ASP A 198 -10.87 0.07 -4.63
C ASP A 198 -11.26 -0.93 -5.72
N GLN A 199 -10.36 -1.16 -6.69
CA GLN A 199 -10.60 -2.10 -7.78
C GLN A 199 -10.56 -3.56 -7.30
N LEU A 200 -9.71 -3.89 -6.32
CA LEU A 200 -9.60 -5.24 -5.75
C LEU A 200 -10.71 -5.59 -4.76
N ALA A 201 -11.35 -4.60 -4.14
CA ALA A 201 -12.23 -4.79 -2.99
C ALA A 201 -13.35 -5.82 -3.24
N ALA A 202 -13.96 -5.81 -4.43
CA ALA A 202 -15.04 -6.75 -4.76
C ALA A 202 -14.51 -8.20 -4.91
N THR A 203 -13.41 -8.39 -5.66
CA THR A 203 -12.80 -9.70 -5.89
C THR A 203 -12.29 -10.30 -4.58
N MET A 204 -11.65 -9.48 -3.75
CA MET A 204 -11.15 -9.92 -2.44
C MET A 204 -12.27 -10.26 -1.48
N ALA A 205 -13.31 -9.41 -1.36
CA ALA A 205 -14.45 -9.71 -0.52
C ALA A 205 -15.17 -11.00 -0.96
N ALA A 206 -15.32 -11.24 -2.27
CA ALA A 206 -15.88 -12.51 -2.77
C ALA A 206 -15.01 -13.72 -2.40
N THR A 207 -13.69 -13.58 -2.48
CA THR A 207 -12.74 -14.65 -2.12
C THR A 207 -12.80 -14.96 -0.63
N VAL A 208 -12.79 -13.94 0.23
CA VAL A 208 -12.90 -14.07 1.70
C VAL A 208 -14.25 -14.62 2.12
N ALA A 209 -15.33 -14.21 1.46
CA ALA A 209 -16.66 -14.78 1.68
C ALA A 209 -16.70 -16.28 1.43
N GLY A 210 -16.03 -16.75 0.37
CA GLY A 210 -15.89 -18.18 0.06
C GLY A 210 -15.20 -18.98 1.17
N LEU A 211 -14.24 -18.39 1.88
CA LEU A 211 -13.53 -19.02 3.01
C LEU A 211 -14.37 -19.07 4.28
N THR A 212 -15.17 -18.04 4.52
CA THR A 212 -15.91 -17.85 5.78
C THR A 212 -17.36 -18.37 5.72
N GLY A 213 -17.83 -18.78 4.54
CA GLY A 213 -19.22 -19.15 4.30
C GLY A 213 -20.18 -17.95 4.33
N GLY A 214 -19.63 -16.73 4.27
CA GLY A 214 -20.38 -15.49 4.18
C GLY A 214 -20.90 -15.24 2.76
N ASN A 215 -21.84 -14.31 2.63
CA ASN A 215 -22.18 -13.70 1.33
C ASN A 215 -21.75 -12.23 1.39
N PRO A 216 -21.00 -11.72 0.40
CA PRO A 216 -20.66 -10.31 0.36
C PRO A 216 -21.93 -9.48 0.36
N VAL A 217 -22.04 -8.54 1.29
CA VAL A 217 -23.11 -7.54 1.23
C VAL A 217 -22.75 -6.58 0.11
N ALA A 218 -23.76 -6.16 -0.68
CA ALA A 218 -23.54 -5.17 -1.74
C ALA A 218 -22.72 -4.00 -1.18
N PRO A 219 -21.65 -3.54 -1.86
CA PRO A 219 -20.80 -2.49 -1.35
C PRO A 219 -21.69 -1.30 -1.02
N ARG A 220 -21.82 -1.02 0.28
CA ARG A 220 -22.32 0.26 0.73
C ARG A 220 -21.35 1.27 0.11
N PRO A 221 -21.79 2.39 -0.50
CA PRO A 221 -20.85 3.36 -1.06
C PRO A 221 -19.87 3.76 0.04
N VAL A 222 -18.69 3.14 0.01
CA VAL A 222 -17.53 3.61 0.72
C VAL A 222 -17.24 4.91 0.01
N THR A 223 -17.33 6.01 0.76
CA THR A 223 -16.74 7.24 0.25
C THR A 223 -15.28 6.87 0.02
N PRO A 224 -14.72 7.00 -1.21
CA PRO A 224 -13.32 6.69 -1.44
C PRO A 224 -12.52 7.31 -0.32
N ALA A 225 -11.61 6.53 0.30
CA ALA A 225 -10.70 7.10 1.28
C ALA A 225 -10.09 8.36 0.63
N PRO A 226 -10.12 9.53 1.29
CA PRO A 226 -9.63 10.76 0.67
C PRO A 226 -8.23 10.51 0.15
N ILE A 227 -8.02 10.72 -1.15
CA ILE A 227 -6.69 10.63 -1.76
C ILE A 227 -5.84 11.67 -1.04
N ILE A 228 -4.87 11.21 -0.25
CA ILE A 228 -4.02 12.10 0.51
C ILE A 228 -2.97 12.65 -0.45
N ASP A 229 -3.07 13.95 -0.76
CA ASP A 229 -2.05 14.66 -1.51
C ASP A 229 -0.84 14.92 -0.60
N THR A 230 0.26 14.21 -0.86
CA THR A 230 1.54 14.39 -0.12
C THR A 230 2.53 15.27 -0.86
N THR A 231 2.09 16.05 -1.85
CA THR A 231 2.97 16.94 -2.61
C THR A 231 3.44 18.10 -1.72
N PRO A 232 4.75 18.38 -1.61
CA PRO A 232 5.24 19.51 -0.84
C PRO A 232 4.65 20.86 -1.29
N VAL A 233 4.24 21.65 -0.31
CA VAL A 233 3.59 22.95 -0.52
C VAL A 233 4.57 24.09 -0.27
N ILE A 234 4.64 25.03 -1.21
CA ILE A 234 5.33 26.32 -1.00
C ILE A 234 4.27 27.41 -0.91
N LYS A 235 4.17 28.09 0.23
CA LYS A 235 3.10 29.06 0.48
C LYS A 235 3.57 30.26 1.30
N THR A 236 3.06 31.44 0.97
CA THR A 236 3.20 32.64 1.80
C THR A 236 1.87 32.98 2.48
N VAL A 237 1.91 33.30 3.77
CA VAL A 237 0.76 33.74 4.58
C VAL A 237 1.07 35.04 5.30
N GLY A 238 0.04 35.85 5.55
CA GLY A 238 0.19 37.14 6.22
C GLY A 238 0.66 38.28 5.31
N SER A 239 1.07 39.37 5.93
CA SER A 239 1.53 40.59 5.28
C SER A 239 2.40 41.39 6.24
N GLY A 240 3.34 42.17 5.70
CA GLY A 240 4.26 43.01 6.49
C GLY A 240 5.68 42.91 5.96
N SER A 241 6.60 43.67 6.56
CA SER A 241 8.01 43.70 6.13
C SER A 241 8.83 42.52 6.64
N ASP A 242 8.45 41.93 7.78
CA ASP A 242 9.20 40.86 8.42
C ASP A 242 8.85 39.49 7.83
N THR A 243 9.79 38.55 7.94
CA THR A 243 9.67 37.22 7.33
C THR A 243 10.12 36.15 8.32
N LEU A 244 9.29 35.14 8.49
CA LEU A 244 9.61 33.90 9.17
C LEU A 244 9.35 32.75 8.19
N VAL A 245 10.23 31.78 8.08
CA VAL A 245 10.04 30.57 7.27
C VAL A 245 9.92 29.37 8.19
N LEU A 246 8.85 28.60 8.02
CA LEU A 246 8.64 27.30 8.66
C LEU A 246 8.85 26.19 7.63
N LYS A 247 9.50 25.13 8.09
CA LYS A 247 9.55 23.82 7.42
C LYS A 247 8.60 22.88 8.15
N ILE A 248 7.63 22.33 7.42
CA ILE A 248 6.56 21.50 7.98
C ILE A 248 6.48 20.20 7.19
N SER A 249 6.25 19.09 7.86
CA SER A 249 5.95 17.81 7.23
C SER A 249 4.89 17.05 8.04
N GLN A 250 4.42 15.93 7.52
CA GLN A 250 3.37 15.13 8.14
C GLN A 250 3.60 13.63 8.00
N ASP A 251 3.01 12.88 8.94
CA ASP A 251 2.52 11.54 8.65
C ASP A 251 1.04 11.66 8.36
N ALA A 252 0.65 11.42 7.11
CA ALA A 252 -0.72 11.63 6.70
C ALA A 252 -1.55 10.37 6.94
N TYR A 253 -2.70 10.54 7.59
CA TYR A 253 -3.63 9.43 7.88
C TYR A 253 -5.06 9.91 7.65
N LEU A 254 -5.86 9.24 6.81
CA LEU A 254 -7.22 9.60 6.37
C LEU A 254 -7.41 10.98 5.68
N ALA A 255 -6.52 11.95 5.89
CA ALA A 255 -6.44 13.28 5.30
C ALA A 255 -5.11 13.93 5.74
N GLY A 256 -4.72 15.03 5.09
CA GLY A 256 -3.55 15.80 5.49
C GLY A 256 -3.70 16.47 6.88
N ALA A 257 -2.57 16.65 7.57
CA ALA A 257 -2.47 17.37 8.82
C ALA A 257 -2.81 18.85 8.63
N GLN A 258 -3.81 19.33 9.36
CA GLN A 258 -4.28 20.69 9.34
C GLN A 258 -3.74 21.45 10.54
N TYR A 259 -3.24 22.65 10.29
CA TYR A 259 -2.62 23.48 11.31
C TYR A 259 -2.89 24.97 11.11
N THR A 260 -2.71 25.73 12.18
CA THR A 260 -2.62 27.20 12.12
C THR A 260 -1.28 27.68 12.64
N VAL A 261 -0.85 28.84 12.16
CA VAL A 261 0.35 29.53 12.66
C VAL A 261 -0.07 30.83 13.32
N SER A 262 0.44 31.08 14.52
CA SER A 262 0.24 32.33 15.25
C SER A 262 1.57 32.91 15.71
N VAL A 263 1.68 34.24 15.72
CA VAL A 263 2.80 34.97 16.35
C VAL A 263 2.22 35.87 17.45
N ASP A 264 2.75 35.72 18.66
CA ASP A 264 2.27 36.37 19.89
C ASP A 264 0.76 36.18 20.13
N GLY A 265 0.26 34.99 19.81
CA GLY A 265 -1.14 34.62 19.96
C GLY A 265 -2.08 35.17 18.87
N LYS A 266 -1.57 35.94 17.90
CA LYS A 266 -2.32 36.38 16.72
C LYS A 266 -2.10 35.41 15.58
N GLN A 267 -3.16 34.75 15.13
CA GLN A 267 -3.10 33.87 13.96
C GLN A 267 -2.76 34.65 12.69
N ILE A 268 -1.85 34.10 11.89
CA ILE A 268 -1.41 34.64 10.61
C ILE A 268 -1.95 33.74 9.49
N GLY A 269 -2.80 34.29 8.63
CA GLY A 269 -3.49 33.51 7.59
C GLY A 269 -4.64 32.65 8.13
N GLY A 270 -5.03 31.64 7.37
CA GLY A 270 -6.08 30.69 7.73
C GLY A 270 -5.53 29.34 8.20
N THR A 271 -6.39 28.32 8.19
CA THR A 271 -5.96 26.92 8.31
C THR A 271 -5.13 26.53 7.09
N LEU A 272 -4.03 25.84 7.36
CA LEU A 272 -3.13 25.26 6.38
C LEU A 272 -3.24 23.74 6.45
N THR A 273 -2.96 23.06 5.34
CA THR A 273 -2.86 21.60 5.27
C THR A 273 -1.44 21.28 4.85
N ALA A 274 -0.78 20.39 5.59
CA ALA A 274 0.54 19.89 5.23
C ALA A 274 0.45 19.04 3.97
N GLY A 275 1.46 19.13 3.11
CA GLY A 275 1.65 18.28 1.95
C GLY A 275 2.81 17.32 2.16
N ALA A 276 3.99 17.85 2.42
CA ALA A 276 5.24 17.08 2.48
C ALA A 276 5.22 15.87 3.43
N SER A 277 5.66 14.72 2.93
CA SER A 277 5.82 13.49 3.73
C SER A 277 7.06 13.58 4.64
N HIS A 278 6.86 13.33 5.94
CA HIS A 278 7.95 13.30 6.93
C HIS A 278 8.88 12.12 6.69
N ALA A 279 8.32 10.92 6.45
CA ALA A 279 9.09 9.71 6.15
C ALA A 279 9.98 9.85 4.90
N ALA A 280 9.55 10.66 3.92
CA ALA A 280 10.33 10.96 2.71
C ALA A 280 11.41 12.04 2.91
N GLY A 281 11.50 12.63 4.11
CA GLY A 281 12.44 13.73 4.41
C GLY A 281 12.14 15.00 3.61
N GLN A 282 10.88 15.23 3.23
CA GLN A 282 10.45 16.41 2.49
C GLN A 282 9.96 17.51 3.44
N ASP A 283 10.00 18.76 2.99
CA ASP A 283 9.49 19.92 3.74
C ASP A 283 8.51 20.72 2.88
N ASP A 284 7.37 21.09 3.45
CA ASP A 284 6.63 22.26 3.03
C ASP A 284 7.44 23.51 3.41
N ILE A 285 7.41 24.53 2.56
CA ILE A 285 8.06 25.82 2.84
C ILE A 285 6.99 26.88 3.03
N ILE A 286 6.75 27.25 4.29
CA ILE A 286 5.72 28.22 4.67
C ILE A 286 6.38 29.53 5.09
N THR A 287 6.25 30.55 4.24
CA THR A 287 6.69 31.91 4.54
C THR A 287 5.58 32.67 5.27
N VAL A 288 5.81 33.03 6.52
CA VAL A 288 4.92 33.80 7.38
C VAL A 288 5.39 35.26 7.41
N LYS A 289 4.51 36.17 7.02
CA LYS A 289 4.76 37.62 6.97
C LYS A 289 4.04 38.34 8.10
N GLY A 290 4.71 39.33 8.69
CA GLY A 290 4.18 40.17 9.76
C GLY A 290 4.91 41.52 9.87
N ASP A 291 4.44 42.34 10.78
CA ASP A 291 5.12 43.56 11.24
C ASP A 291 5.39 43.40 12.74
N TRP A 292 6.56 42.89 13.08
CA TRP A 292 6.95 42.55 14.45
C TRP A 292 8.01 43.52 14.96
N THR A 293 7.77 44.07 16.15
CA THR A 293 8.71 44.99 16.79
C THR A 293 9.95 44.26 17.26
N ALA A 294 11.12 44.90 17.26
CA ALA A 294 12.33 44.28 17.80
C ALA A 294 12.10 43.69 19.22
N GLY A 295 12.46 42.42 19.40
CA GLY A 295 12.28 41.71 20.66
C GLY A 295 12.10 40.21 20.49
N ALA A 296 11.78 39.54 21.60
CA ALA A 296 11.42 38.13 21.58
C ALA A 296 9.95 37.96 21.21
N HIS A 297 9.68 37.03 20.30
CA HIS A 297 8.33 36.67 19.87
C HIS A 297 8.06 35.19 20.11
N LYS A 298 6.79 34.84 20.32
CA LYS A 298 6.34 33.46 20.42
C LYS A 298 5.64 33.03 19.14
N VAL A 299 6.25 32.10 18.41
CA VAL A 299 5.60 31.42 17.28
C VAL A 299 4.90 30.17 17.82
N THR A 300 3.65 29.96 17.42
CA THR A 300 2.85 28.79 17.80
C THR A 300 2.29 28.15 16.55
N VAL A 301 2.57 26.86 16.36
CA VAL A 301 1.93 26.00 15.36
C VAL A 301 0.92 25.11 16.11
N SER A 302 -0.35 25.19 15.75
CA SER A 302 -1.42 24.41 16.40
C SER A 302 -1.93 23.34 15.45
N PHE A 303 -1.74 22.07 15.80
CA PHE A 303 -2.28 20.93 15.06
C PHE A 303 -3.76 20.74 15.40
N LEU A 304 -4.62 20.63 14.38
CA LEU A 304 -6.08 20.82 14.53
C LEU A 304 -6.91 19.57 14.35
N ASN A 305 -6.42 18.60 13.58
CA ASN A 305 -7.14 17.39 13.24
C ASN A 305 -6.31 16.17 13.60
N ASP A 306 -5.93 16.02 14.86
CA ASP A 306 -5.29 14.79 15.31
C ASP A 306 -6.21 13.57 15.07
N ALA A 307 -5.63 12.44 14.66
CA ALA A 307 -6.35 11.18 14.47
C ALA A 307 -5.41 9.98 14.56
N TRP A 308 -5.77 9.03 15.41
CA TRP A 308 -5.05 7.78 15.62
C TRP A 308 -6.03 6.62 15.79
N ASP A 309 -5.71 5.45 15.25
CA ASP A 309 -6.58 4.26 15.31
C ASP A 309 -6.15 3.15 16.27
N GLY A 310 -5.05 3.34 17.01
CA GLY A 310 -4.62 2.37 18.01
C GLY A 310 -3.68 1.28 17.50
N GLY A 311 -3.41 1.20 16.18
CA GLY A 311 -2.64 0.10 15.60
C GLY A 311 -1.65 0.49 14.52
N GLY A 312 -2.10 1.16 13.45
CA GLY A 312 -1.29 1.34 12.23
C GLY A 312 -1.45 2.70 11.53
N GLY A 313 -2.46 3.49 11.90
CA GLY A 313 -2.71 4.80 11.33
C GLY A 313 -2.62 5.90 12.37
N ASP A 314 -1.68 6.83 12.17
CA ASP A 314 -1.48 8.00 13.03
C ASP A 314 -1.25 9.25 12.18
N ARG A 315 -1.96 10.34 12.49
CA ARG A 315 -1.80 11.62 11.82
C ARG A 315 -0.88 12.50 12.64
N ASN A 316 0.34 12.71 12.16
CA ASN A 316 1.31 13.56 12.83
C ASN A 316 1.61 14.83 12.03
N LEU A 317 1.98 15.89 12.75
CA LEU A 317 2.46 17.14 12.19
C LEU A 317 3.83 17.46 12.80
N TYR A 318 4.81 17.73 11.95
CA TYR A 318 6.16 18.04 12.35
C TYR A 318 6.50 19.49 12.00
N VAL A 319 7.27 20.12 12.89
CA VAL A 319 7.96 21.38 12.61
C VAL A 319 9.44 21.06 12.51
N ASP A 320 9.91 20.84 11.29
CA ASP A 320 11.28 20.37 11.01
C ASP A 320 12.30 21.51 11.09
N GLY A 321 11.85 22.75 10.93
CA GLY A 321 12.72 23.91 10.97
C GLY A 321 11.99 25.23 11.06
N ILE A 322 12.68 26.21 11.62
CA ILE A 322 12.22 27.59 11.74
C ILE A 322 13.40 28.54 11.50
N THR A 323 13.21 29.52 10.62
CA THR A 323 14.21 30.55 10.32
C THR A 323 13.54 31.92 10.27
N TYR A 324 14.15 32.92 10.91
CA TYR A 324 13.72 34.32 10.88
C TYR A 324 14.80 35.17 10.22
#